data_AF-A0A934SSP9-F1
#
_entry.id   AF-A0A934SSP9-F1
#
_cell.length_a   1.000
_cell.length_b   1.000
_cell.length_c   1.000
_cell.angle_alpha   90.00
_cell.angle_beta   90.00
_cell.angle_gamma   90.00
#
_symmetry.space_group_name_H-M   'P 1'
#
loop_
_entity.id
_entity.type
_entity.pdbx_description
1 polymer ?
#
loop_
_entity_poly.entity_id
_entity_poly.type
_entity_poly.pdbx_seq_one_letter_code
_entity_poly.pdbx_strand_id
1 'polypeptide(L)' 'MDDLRGSATHRIAQLADVLAAETPTSEWLIRQLLAALGELEDLEPIADLEIEGDEDF' A
#
# COMPACT_ATOMS: atom_id res chain seq x y z
N MET A 1 -10.76 -13.28 -8.21
CA MET A 1 -10.71 -12.14 -7.28
C MET A 1 -9.89 -11.06 -7.95
N ASP A 2 -10.48 -9.90 -8.18
CA ASP A 2 -9.80 -8.75 -8.80
C ASP A 2 -8.84 -8.11 -7.80
N ASP A 3 -7.83 -7.39 -8.31
CA ASP A 3 -6.89 -6.64 -7.46
C ASP A 3 -7.55 -5.38 -6.88
N LEU A 4 -7.09 -4.96 -5.70
CA LEU A 4 -7.57 -3.75 -5.01
C LEU A 4 -7.13 -2.50 -5.77
N ARG A 5 -8.07 -1.56 -6.00
CA ARG A 5 -7.81 -0.36 -6.80
C ARG A 5 -8.32 0.92 -6.17
N GLY A 6 -7.74 2.05 -6.57
CA GLY A 6 -8.13 3.39 -6.12
C GLY A 6 -7.31 3.88 -4.93
N SER A 7 -7.83 4.89 -4.22
CA SER A 7 -7.16 5.45 -3.04
C SER A 7 -6.96 4.41 -1.93
N ALA A 8 -6.04 4.67 -1.00
CA ALA A 8 -5.80 3.79 0.15
C ALA A 8 -7.10 3.50 0.93
N THR A 9 -7.92 4.52 1.19
CA THR A 9 -9.22 4.37 1.86
C THR A 9 -10.17 3.45 1.10
N HIS A 10 -10.21 3.55 -0.23
CA HIS A 10 -11.08 2.71 -1.05
C HIS A 10 -10.60 1.25 -1.07
N ARG A 11 -9.29 1.02 -1.14
CA ARG A 11 -8.71 -0.33 -1.07
C ARG A 11 -8.91 -1.00 0.28
N ILE A 12 -8.88 -0.25 1.39
CA ILE A 12 -9.21 -0.76 2.72
C ILE A 12 -10.66 -1.24 2.78
N ALA A 13 -11.61 -0.48 2.21
CA ALA A 13 -13.01 -0.88 2.15
C ALA A 13 -13.21 -2.15 1.30
N GLN A 14 -12.60 -2.20 0.11
CA GLN A 14 -12.63 -3.40 -0.74
C GLN A 14 -12.04 -4.63 -0.04
N LEU A 15 -10.93 -4.47 0.70
CA LEU A 15 -10.34 -5.57 1.47
C LEU A 15 -11.27 -6.05 2.59
N ALA A 16 -11.94 -5.13 3.29
CA ALA A 16 -12.93 -5.49 4.31
C ALA A 16 -14.12 -6.25 3.72
N ASP A 17 -14.62 -5.82 2.56
CA ASP A 17 -15.71 -6.51 1.85
C ASP A 17 -15.29 -7.92 1.41
N VAL A 18 -14.07 -8.06 0.88
CA VAL A 18 -13.51 -9.36 0.48
C VAL A 18 -13.36 -10.29 1.68
N LEU A 19 -12.83 -9.81 2.81
CA LEU A 19 -12.68 -10.61 4.04
C LEU A 19 -14.02 -11.02 4.66
N ALA A 20 -15.09 -10.24 4.43
CA ALA A 20 -16.42 -10.52 4.93
C ALA A 20 -17.20 -11.49 4.03
N ALA A 21 -17.02 -11.42 2.71
CA ALA A 21 -17.79 -12.19 1.73
C ALA A 21 -17.07 -13.48 1.27
N GLU A 22 -15.74 -13.50 1.29
CA GLU A 22 -14.92 -14.56 0.72
C GLU A 22 -13.72 -14.88 1.63
N THR A 23 -13.10 -16.04 1.41
CA THR A 23 -11.80 -16.36 2.00
C THR A 23 -10.72 -16.06 0.95
N PRO A 24 -10.03 -14.90 1.01
CA PRO A 24 -8.98 -14.60 0.06
C PRO A 24 -7.84 -15.62 0.18
N THR A 25 -7.26 -15.99 -0.96
CA THR A 25 -6.10 -16.88 -0.98
C THR A 25 -4.86 -16.13 -0.50
N SER A 26 -3.91 -16.84 0.10
CA SER A 26 -2.63 -16.26 0.51
C SER A 26 -1.88 -15.65 -0.68
N GLU A 27 -1.97 -16.26 -1.87
CA GLU A 27 -1.37 -15.74 -3.10
C GLU A 27 -1.96 -14.38 -3.49
N TRP A 28 -3.28 -14.21 -3.41
CA TRP A 28 -3.92 -12.94 -3.72
C TRP A 28 -3.54 -11.86 -2.70
N LEU A 29 -3.48 -12.20 -1.40
CA LEU A 29 -3.04 -11.27 -0.35
C LEU A 29 -1.60 -10.81 -0.54
N ILE A 30 -0.69 -11.73 -0.90
CA ILE A 30 0.71 -11.41 -1.21
C ILE A 30 0.79 -10.45 -2.39
N ARG A 31 -0.02 -10.65 -3.44
CA ARG A 31 -0.07 -9.72 -4.57
C ARG A 31 -0.53 -8.32 -4.18
N GLN A 32 -1.56 -8.20 -3.33
CA GLN A 32 -2.01 -6.89 -2.84
C GLN A 32 -0.94 -6.20 -1.98
N LEU A 33 -0.22 -6.95 -1.16
CA LEU A 33 0.88 -6.43 -0.35
C LEU A 33 2.03 -5.92 -1.22
N LEU A 34 2.45 -6.69 -2.22
CA LEU A 34 3.51 -6.27 -3.14
C LEU A 34 3.13 -5.00 -3.92
N ALA A 35 1.87 -4.88 -4.35
CA ALA A 35 1.39 -3.66 -5.00
C ALA A 35 1.43 -2.44 -4.07
N ALA A 36 0.99 -2.60 -2.81
CA ALA A 36 1.04 -1.52 -1.82
C ALA A 36 2.49 -1.11 -1.48
N LEU A 37 3.42 -2.06 -1.40
CA LEU A 37 4.83 -1.79 -1.16
C LEU A 37 5.49 -1.10 -2.35
N GLY A 38 5.18 -1.50 -3.59
CA GLY A 38 5.69 -0.82 -4.78
C GLY A 38 5.23 0.64 -4.87
N GLU A 39 3.98 0.92 -4.50
CA GLU A 39 3.50 2.30 -4.43
C GLU A 39 4.17 3.13 -3.32
N LEU A 40 4.65 2.50 -2.24
CA LEU A 40 5.43 3.16 -1.20
C LEU A 40 6.87 3.41 -1.64
N GLU A 41 7.49 2.46 -2.34
CA GLU A 41 8.82 2.63 -2.96
C GLU A 41 8.83 3.82 -3.92
N ASP A 42 7.77 3.98 -4.73
CA ASP A 42 7.61 5.15 -5.61
C ASP A 42 7.51 6.49 -4.85
N LEU A 43 7.13 6.46 -3.57
CA LEU A 43 6.99 7.63 -2.68
C LEU A 43 8.24 7.88 -1.80
N GLU A 44 9.19 6.96 -1.74
CA GLU A 44 10.41 7.10 -0.93
C GLU A 44 11.40 8.22 -1.32
N PRO A 45 11.42 8.86 -2.52
CA PRO A 45 12.39 9.93 -2.79
C PRO A 45 12.02 11.32 -2.22
N ILE A 46 11.20 11.42 -1.17
CA ILE A 46 10.87 12.69 -0.49
C ILE A 46 11.41 12.73 0.95
N ALA A 47 11.50 11.59 1.65
CA ALA A 47 11.92 11.57 3.06
C ALA A 47 13.44 11.77 3.23
N ASP A 48 14.26 11.25 2.31
CA ASP A 48 15.72 11.37 2.40
C ASP A 48 16.23 12.80 2.10
N LEU A 49 15.43 13.62 1.40
CA LEU A 49 15.75 15.04 1.12
C LEU A 49 15.39 15.99 2.28
N GLU A 50 14.50 15.59 3.20
CA GLU A 50 14.14 16.40 4.37
C GLU A 50 15.11 16.21 5.55
N ILE A 51 15.88 15.12 5.59
CA ILE A 51 16.83 14.84 6.67
C ILE A 51 18.14 15.64 6.50
N GLU A 52 18.53 15.98 5.27
CA GLU A 52 19.79 16.72 5.01
C GLU A 52 19.68 18.24 5.31
N GLY A 53 18.49 18.74 5.67
CA GLY A 53 18.23 20.16 5.93
C GLY A 53 18.33 20.61 7.39
N ASP A 54 18.48 19.69 8.35
CA ASP A 54 18.38 19.97 9.80
C ASP A 54 19.68 19.65 10.58
N GLU A 55 20.83 19.64 9.90
CA GLU A 55 22.16 19.50 10.53
C GLU A 55 23.02 20.79 10.50
N ASP A 56 22.42 21.97 10.34
CA ASP A 56 23.15 23.24 10.30
C ASP A 56 22.43 24.38 11.07
N PHE A 57 22.15 24.20 12.37
CA PHE A 57 21.82 25.28 13.32
C PHE A 57 22.36 25.04 14.74
#